data_AF-A0A7K4HIN8-F1
#
_entry.id   AF-A0A7K4HIN8-F1
#
_cell.length_a   1.000
_cell.length_b   1.000
_cell.length_c   1.000
_cell.angle_alpha   90.00
_cell.angle_beta   90.00
_cell.angle_gamma   90.00
#
_symmetry.space_group_name_H-M   'P 1'
#
loop_
_entity.id
_entity.type
_entity.pdbx_description
1 polymer ?
#
loop_
_entity_poly.entity_id
_entity_poly.type
_entity_poly.pdbx_seq_one_letter_code
_entity_poly.pdbx_strand_id
1 'polypeptide(L)'
;LFPLFAGLCTVIAILAPTAHFGYSGITWDWWMWDLVTMGVSGYPPISAFISDTDFVIPSIVSTSALLLSIVNLFILSGSTKKRNLDTKEFIVMSVVSAVLTIGIVIYYMVSVDIAFYDGMTVEGEIFPAGYHFWEAFDVGLGIILSFISAIVSFIGVGVFRYYSNQKLFRVSPNTDVATRYVSTKTDVATKYIPVSTPMGVRNYCPECGHKNLRTDAKFCTKCGFQL
;
A
#
# COMPACT_ATOMS: atom_id res chain seq x y z
N LEU A 1 -10.70 3.85 5.88
CA LEU A 1 -10.66 5.25 5.42
C LEU A 1 -9.29 5.59 4.84
N PHE A 2 -8.20 5.43 5.60
CA PHE A 2 -6.83 5.67 5.10
C PHE A 2 -6.48 4.98 3.76
N PRO A 3 -6.81 3.69 3.53
CA PRO A 3 -6.51 3.05 2.25
C PRO A 3 -7.26 3.66 1.07
N LEU A 4 -8.49 4.14 1.30
CA LEU A 4 -9.27 4.85 0.28
C LEU A 4 -8.63 6.19 -0.07
N PHE A 5 -8.24 6.96 0.95
CA PHE A 5 -7.63 8.27 0.74
C PHE A 5 -6.26 8.15 0.04
N ALA A 6 -5.45 7.17 0.45
CA ALA A 6 -4.21 6.83 -0.25
C ALA A 6 -4.47 6.46 -1.71
N GLY A 7 -5.41 5.55 -1.98
CA GLY A 7 -5.78 5.16 -3.34
C GLY A 7 -6.24 6.34 -4.19
N LEU A 8 -7.06 7.25 -3.65
CA LEU A 8 -7.48 8.47 -4.33
C LEU A 8 -6.31 9.42 -4.62
N CYS A 9 -5.40 9.59 -3.67
CA CYS A 9 -4.19 10.39 -3.89
C CYS A 9 -3.35 9.81 -5.04
N THR A 10 -3.17 8.50 -5.12
CA THR A 10 -2.43 7.86 -6.21
C THR A 10 -3.17 7.97 -7.55
N VAL A 11 -4.50 7.91 -7.58
CA VAL A 11 -5.27 8.16 -8.81
C VAL A 11 -5.06 9.58 -9.32
N ILE A 12 -5.19 10.57 -8.42
CA ILE A 12 -4.96 11.98 -8.79
C ILE A 12 -3.50 12.18 -9.20
N ALA A 13 -2.56 11.47 -8.58
CA ALA A 13 -1.14 11.53 -8.94
C ALA A 13 -0.87 11.10 -10.39
N ILE A 14 -1.54 10.05 -10.89
CA ILE A 14 -1.40 9.62 -12.29
C ILE A 14 -2.06 10.62 -13.25
N LEU A 15 -3.13 11.29 -12.80
CA LEU A 15 -3.90 12.27 -13.57
C LEU A 15 -3.39 13.70 -13.42
N ALA A 16 -2.21 13.90 -12.82
CA ALA A 16 -1.59 15.19 -12.66
C ALA A 16 -0.17 15.18 -13.24
N PRO A 17 0.33 16.33 -13.71
CA PRO A 17 1.72 16.45 -14.16
C PRO A 17 2.71 16.05 -13.06
N THR A 18 3.71 15.26 -13.44
CA THR A 18 4.86 14.90 -12.60
C THR A 18 5.94 15.97 -12.60
N ALA A 19 6.01 16.79 -13.65
CA ALA A 19 6.97 17.89 -13.76
C ALA A 19 6.35 19.06 -14.53
N HIS A 20 6.74 20.27 -14.18
CA HIS A 20 6.29 21.51 -14.82
C HIS A 20 7.48 22.40 -15.16
N PHE A 21 7.48 22.98 -16.35
CA PHE A 21 8.40 24.04 -16.75
C PHE A 21 7.59 25.21 -17.29
N GLY A 22 8.00 26.43 -16.94
CA GLY A 22 7.35 27.65 -17.39
C GLY A 22 8.36 28.76 -17.61
N TYR A 23 8.47 29.25 -18.86
CA TYR A 23 9.32 30.39 -19.18
C TYR A 23 8.73 31.24 -20.31
N SER A 24 8.67 32.56 -20.10
CA SER A 24 8.28 33.55 -21.12
C SER A 24 6.98 33.23 -21.90
N GLY A 25 5.96 32.69 -21.21
CA GLY A 25 4.69 32.34 -21.82
C GLY A 25 4.65 30.98 -22.53
N ILE A 26 5.72 30.19 -22.42
CA ILE A 26 5.78 28.78 -22.80
C ILE A 26 5.65 27.95 -21.52
N THR A 27 4.78 26.94 -21.53
CA THR A 27 4.61 25.99 -20.42
C THR A 27 4.74 24.56 -20.92
N TRP A 28 5.51 23.74 -20.24
CA TRP A 28 5.63 22.30 -20.50
C TRP A 28 5.24 21.51 -19.26
N ASP A 29 4.26 20.62 -19.41
CA ASP A 29 3.88 19.67 -18.37
C ASP A 29 4.24 18.27 -18.81
N TRP A 30 4.94 17.55 -17.94
CA TRP A 30 5.29 16.15 -18.13
C TRP A 30 4.40 15.27 -17.28
N TRP A 31 3.96 14.14 -17.82
CA TRP A 31 3.08 13.20 -17.15
C TRP A 31 3.78 11.85 -16.91
N MET A 32 3.38 11.14 -15.86
CA MET A 32 4.01 9.86 -15.47
C MET A 32 3.90 8.76 -16.54
N TRP A 33 2.90 8.85 -17.39
CA TRP A 33 2.59 7.90 -18.46
C TRP A 33 3.05 8.41 -19.83
N ASP A 34 4.08 9.27 -19.84
CA ASP A 34 4.81 9.72 -21.04
C ASP A 34 4.07 10.71 -21.96
N LEU A 35 2.98 11.30 -21.48
CA LEU A 35 2.38 12.46 -22.14
C LEU A 35 3.21 13.71 -21.82
N VAL A 36 3.45 14.53 -22.82
CA VAL A 36 3.92 15.91 -22.67
C VAL A 36 2.87 16.84 -23.23
N THR A 37 2.56 17.91 -22.50
CA THR A 37 1.69 18.98 -22.98
C THR A 37 2.44 20.31 -22.99
N MET A 38 2.49 20.94 -24.16
CA MET A 38 3.11 22.23 -24.39
C MET A 38 2.05 23.30 -24.63
N GLY A 39 2.11 24.38 -23.87
CA GLY A 39 1.31 25.58 -24.07
C GLY A 39 2.19 26.75 -24.50
N VAL A 40 1.70 27.55 -25.43
CA VAL A 40 2.29 28.85 -25.79
C VAL A 40 1.19 29.90 -25.66
N SER A 41 1.46 30.99 -24.96
CA SER A 41 0.49 32.08 -24.76
C SER A 41 -0.07 32.57 -26.10
N GLY A 42 -1.40 32.58 -26.23
CA GLY A 42 -2.10 32.95 -27.46
C GLY A 42 -2.35 31.80 -28.45
N TYR A 43 -1.89 30.58 -28.15
CA TYR A 43 -2.09 29.39 -28.99
C TYR A 43 -2.75 28.25 -28.19
N PRO A 44 -3.51 27.35 -28.85
CA PRO A 44 -4.00 26.16 -28.20
C PRO A 44 -2.83 25.24 -27.78
N PRO A 45 -2.94 24.53 -26.64
CA PRO A 45 -1.90 23.62 -26.21
C PRO A 45 -1.79 22.42 -27.15
N ILE A 46 -0.57 21.92 -27.31
CA ILE A 46 -0.24 20.74 -28.10
C ILE A 46 0.14 19.63 -27.13
N SER A 47 -0.35 18.42 -27.39
CA SER A 47 -0.04 17.24 -26.60
C SER A 47 0.65 16.20 -27.49
N ALA A 48 1.73 15.61 -27.00
CA ALA A 48 2.49 14.58 -27.69
C ALA A 48 2.94 13.49 -26.73
N PHE A 49 3.20 12.30 -27.27
CA PHE A 49 3.92 11.24 -26.57
C PHE A 49 5.36 11.23 -27.04
N ILE A 50 6.29 10.97 -26.14
CA ILE A 50 7.70 10.84 -26.51
C ILE A 50 7.90 9.47 -27.14
N SER A 51 8.59 9.44 -28.28
CA SER A 51 8.85 8.19 -29.00
C SER A 51 10.11 7.48 -28.53
N ASP A 52 10.92 8.12 -27.70
CA ASP A 52 12.21 7.60 -27.26
C ASP A 52 12.04 6.51 -26.21
N THR A 53 12.71 5.37 -26.43
CA THR A 53 12.53 4.17 -25.59
C THR A 53 12.94 4.41 -24.14
N ASP A 54 13.88 5.34 -23.93
CA ASP A 54 14.44 5.64 -22.62
C ASP A 54 13.46 6.42 -21.73
N PHE A 55 12.46 7.11 -22.32
CA PHE A 55 11.34 7.72 -21.58
C PHE A 55 10.12 6.82 -21.50
N VAL A 56 9.87 6.03 -22.55
CA VAL A 56 8.71 5.13 -22.63
C VAL A 56 8.80 4.01 -21.58
N ILE A 57 9.96 3.36 -21.42
CA ILE A 57 10.12 2.22 -20.51
C ILE A 57 9.87 2.63 -19.04
N PRO A 58 10.53 3.67 -18.49
CA PRO A 58 10.28 4.09 -17.12
C PRO A 58 8.84 4.51 -16.87
N SER A 59 8.21 5.17 -17.84
CA SER A 59 6.81 5.63 -17.76
C SER A 59 5.81 4.48 -17.72
N ILE A 60 5.99 3.44 -18.55
CA ILE A 60 5.14 2.24 -18.53
C ILE A 60 5.31 1.47 -17.22
N VAL A 61 6.56 1.24 -16.81
CA VAL A 61 6.88 0.50 -15.59
C VAL A 61 6.32 1.23 -14.36
N SER A 62 6.52 2.55 -14.29
CA SER A 62 6.06 3.35 -13.16
C SER A 62 4.54 3.42 -13.06
N THR A 63 3.88 3.70 -14.18
CA THR A 63 2.42 3.80 -14.26
C THR A 63 1.77 2.45 -13.93
N SER A 64 2.30 1.34 -14.44
CA SER A 64 1.78 0.00 -14.17
C SER A 64 1.86 -0.38 -12.70
N ALA A 65 3.00 -0.11 -12.05
CA ALA A 65 3.18 -0.38 -10.63
C ALA A 65 2.30 0.50 -9.74
N LEU A 66 2.09 1.77 -10.11
CA LEU A 66 1.14 2.64 -9.40
C LEU A 66 -0.31 2.19 -9.58
N LEU A 67 -0.70 1.72 -10.76
CA LEU A 67 -2.02 1.11 -10.98
C LEU A 67 -2.22 -0.13 -10.12
N LEU A 68 -1.21 -1.00 -10.00
CA LEU A 68 -1.26 -2.14 -9.09
C LEU A 68 -1.41 -1.71 -7.62
N SER A 69 -0.69 -0.65 -7.21
CA SER A 69 -0.83 -0.06 -5.88
C SER A 69 -2.25 0.45 -5.62
N ILE A 70 -2.85 1.14 -6.61
CA ILE A 70 -4.23 1.63 -6.56
C ILE A 70 -5.22 0.47 -6.37
N VAL A 71 -5.11 -0.59 -7.18
CA VAL A 71 -5.98 -1.77 -7.08
C VAL A 71 -5.89 -2.39 -5.70
N ASN A 72 -4.68 -2.59 -5.18
CA ASN A 72 -4.46 -3.14 -3.84
C ASN A 72 -5.10 -2.28 -2.75
N LEU A 73 -4.91 -0.96 -2.81
CA LEU A 73 -5.49 -0.01 -1.84
C LEU A 73 -7.02 0.00 -1.87
N PHE A 74 -7.63 -0.13 -3.06
CA PHE A 74 -9.09 -0.22 -3.20
C PHE A 74 -9.65 -1.55 -2.69
N ILE A 75 -9.00 -2.69 -3.00
CA ILE A 75 -9.38 -4.00 -2.45
C ILE A 75 -9.33 -3.94 -0.92
N LEU A 76 -8.25 -3.42 -0.37
CA LEU A 76 -8.05 -3.31 1.07
C LEU A 76 -9.07 -2.36 1.72
N SER A 77 -9.42 -1.25 1.07
CA SER A 77 -10.52 -0.37 1.48
C SER A 77 -11.86 -1.11 1.53
N GLY A 78 -12.18 -1.90 0.50
CA GLY A 78 -13.40 -2.72 0.42
C GLY A 78 -13.47 -3.77 1.52
N SER A 79 -12.37 -4.49 1.74
CA SER A 79 -12.26 -5.49 2.81
C SER A 79 -12.38 -4.85 4.21
N THR A 80 -11.88 -3.63 4.39
CA THR A 80 -12.01 -2.86 5.64
C THR A 80 -13.45 -2.50 5.93
N LYS A 81 -14.20 -2.08 4.90
CA LYS A 81 -15.63 -1.76 5.03
C LYS A 81 -16.46 -3.00 5.40
N LYS A 82 -16.12 -4.16 4.82
CA LYS A 82 -16.78 -5.45 5.11
C LYS A 82 -16.37 -6.08 6.45
N ARG A 83 -15.45 -5.47 7.21
CA ARG A 83 -14.88 -6.00 8.47
C ARG A 83 -14.27 -7.41 8.32
N ASN A 84 -13.86 -7.77 7.11
CA ASN A 84 -13.36 -9.10 6.77
C ASN A 84 -11.84 -9.10 6.57
N LEU A 85 -11.10 -8.45 7.47
CA LEU A 85 -9.64 -8.36 7.36
C LEU A 85 -8.96 -9.07 8.51
N ASP A 86 -8.05 -9.96 8.15
CA ASP A 86 -6.98 -10.38 9.03
C ASP A 86 -6.04 -9.19 9.27
N THR A 87 -5.70 -8.94 10.53
CA THR A 87 -4.72 -7.94 10.95
C THR A 87 -3.39 -8.05 10.20
N LYS A 88 -2.91 -9.27 9.95
CA LYS A 88 -1.63 -9.49 9.28
C LYS A 88 -1.71 -9.09 7.81
N GLU A 89 -2.78 -9.47 7.14
CA GLU A 89 -3.03 -9.17 5.72
C GLU A 89 -3.15 -7.65 5.49
N PHE A 90 -3.88 -6.96 6.36
CA PHE A 90 -4.02 -5.50 6.29
C PHE A 90 -2.65 -4.78 6.34
N ILE A 91 -1.80 -5.20 7.29
CA ILE A 91 -0.48 -4.60 7.48
C ILE A 91 0.41 -4.87 6.27
N VAL A 92 0.46 -6.13 5.81
CA VAL A 92 1.34 -6.54 4.71
C VAL A 92 0.96 -5.80 3.43
N MET A 93 -0.30 -5.84 3.02
CA MET A 93 -0.72 -5.18 1.77
C MET A 93 -0.52 -3.66 1.82
N SER A 94 -0.83 -3.01 2.94
CA SER A 94 -0.65 -1.55 3.07
C SER A 94 0.83 -1.14 3.01
N VAL A 95 1.71 -1.90 3.67
CA VAL A 95 3.16 -1.64 3.65
C VAL A 95 3.73 -1.92 2.27
N VAL A 96 3.33 -3.02 1.62
CA VAL A 96 3.77 -3.34 0.26
C VAL A 96 3.35 -2.25 -0.71
N SER A 97 2.10 -1.77 -0.66
CA SER A 97 1.64 -0.64 -1.49
C SER A 97 2.44 0.63 -1.24
N ALA A 98 2.75 0.96 0.02
CA ALA A 98 3.52 2.15 0.36
C ALA A 98 4.98 2.07 -0.15
N VAL A 99 5.65 0.95 0.08
CA VAL A 99 7.03 0.70 -0.37
C VAL A 99 7.11 0.66 -1.89
N LEU A 100 6.16 0.00 -2.55
CA LEU A 100 6.07 -0.03 -4.01
C LEU A 100 5.90 1.39 -4.57
N THR A 101 5.01 2.19 -3.98
CA THR A 101 4.73 3.57 -4.42
C THR A 101 5.97 4.46 -4.25
N ILE A 102 6.68 4.37 -3.12
CA ILE A 102 7.91 5.14 -2.91
C ILE A 102 9.01 4.68 -3.88
N GLY A 103 9.25 3.37 -3.94
CA GLY A 103 10.32 2.80 -4.77
C GLY A 103 10.12 3.11 -6.24
N ILE A 104 8.89 3.03 -6.73
CA ILE A 104 8.59 3.28 -8.14
C ILE A 104 8.70 4.76 -8.52
N VAL A 105 8.32 5.67 -7.62
CA VAL A 105 8.46 7.12 -7.85
C VAL A 105 9.93 7.50 -7.87
N ILE A 106 10.75 6.97 -6.97
CA ILE A 106 12.21 7.18 -6.99
C ILE A 106 12.80 6.63 -8.28
N TYR A 107 12.41 5.41 -8.68
CA TYR A 107 12.83 4.82 -9.95
C TYR A 107 12.48 5.71 -11.14
N TYR A 108 11.24 6.22 -11.21
CA TYR A 108 10.81 7.13 -12.26
C TYR A 108 11.65 8.41 -12.28
N MET A 109 11.86 9.04 -11.12
CA MET A 109 12.63 10.28 -11.03
C MET A 109 14.07 10.11 -11.53
N VAL A 110 14.73 9.03 -11.11
CA VAL A 110 16.11 8.73 -11.54
C VAL A 110 16.16 8.38 -13.03
N SER A 111 15.21 7.58 -13.51
CA SER A 111 15.23 7.14 -14.91
C SER A 111 14.96 8.28 -15.88
N VAL A 112 14.03 9.18 -15.56
CA VAL A 112 13.76 10.38 -16.38
C VAL A 112 14.97 11.31 -16.39
N ASP A 113 15.66 11.46 -15.25
CA ASP A 113 16.88 12.28 -15.18
C ASP A 113 17.99 11.71 -16.08
N ILE A 114 18.21 10.38 -16.03
CA ILE A 114 19.19 9.70 -16.90
C ILE A 114 18.80 9.82 -18.37
N ALA A 115 17.54 9.53 -18.72
CA ALA A 115 17.05 9.61 -20.09
C ALA A 115 17.18 11.03 -20.67
N PHE A 116 16.95 12.05 -19.84
CA PHE A 116 17.14 13.44 -20.23
C PHE A 116 18.61 13.82 -20.37
N TYR A 117 19.47 13.32 -19.47
CA TYR A 117 20.91 13.56 -19.49
C TYR A 117 21.60 12.91 -20.70
N ASP A 118 21.22 11.68 -21.05
CA ASP A 118 21.77 10.94 -22.20
C ASP A 118 21.30 11.53 -23.55
N GLY A 119 20.29 12.39 -23.51
CA GLY A 119 19.96 13.35 -24.56
C GLY A 119 18.66 13.04 -25.28
N MET A 120 17.70 13.97 -25.18
CA MET A 120 16.63 14.08 -26.18
C MET A 120 17.25 14.52 -27.51
N THR A 121 17.49 13.59 -28.44
CA THR A 121 17.71 13.94 -29.85
C THR A 121 16.36 14.24 -30.51
N VAL A 122 15.76 15.40 -30.19
CA VAL A 122 14.63 15.93 -30.95
C VAL A 122 15.21 16.56 -32.22
N GLU A 123 15.25 15.80 -33.31
CA GLU A 123 15.32 16.26 -34.71
C GLU A 123 16.06 17.59 -34.97
N GLY A 124 17.28 17.77 -34.46
CA GLY A 124 18.18 18.85 -34.85
C GLY A 124 18.27 20.07 -33.91
N GLU A 125 17.53 20.15 -32.81
CA GLU A 125 17.81 21.14 -31.75
C GLU A 125 18.35 20.43 -30.51
N ILE A 126 19.65 20.62 -30.29
CA ILE A 126 20.39 20.08 -29.15
C ILE A 126 19.96 20.89 -27.93
N PHE A 127 19.10 20.34 -27.07
CA PHE A 127 19.23 20.67 -25.65
C PHE A 127 20.67 20.29 -25.29
N PRO A 128 21.51 21.25 -24.83
CA PRO A 128 22.91 20.95 -24.55
C PRO A 128 22.98 19.76 -23.61
N ALA A 129 23.53 18.64 -24.09
CA ALA A 129 23.75 17.46 -23.28
C ALA A 129 24.48 17.88 -21.99
N GLY A 130 24.02 17.40 -20.84
CA GLY A 130 24.63 17.69 -19.54
C GLY A 130 23.77 18.48 -18.54
N TYR A 131 22.50 18.77 -18.83
CA TYR A 131 21.56 19.30 -17.82
C TYR A 131 20.72 18.19 -17.20
N HIS A 132 20.55 18.25 -15.88
CA HIS A 132 19.65 17.35 -15.16
C HIS A 132 18.19 17.78 -15.37
N PHE A 133 17.29 16.81 -15.55
CA PHE A 133 15.86 17.07 -15.78
C PHE A 133 15.27 17.90 -14.65
N TRP A 134 15.61 17.55 -13.41
CA TRP A 134 15.10 18.21 -12.20
C TRP A 134 15.72 19.58 -11.91
N GLU A 135 16.70 20.02 -12.70
CA GLU A 135 17.18 21.41 -12.67
C GLU A 135 16.36 22.30 -13.61
N ALA A 136 15.83 21.73 -14.69
CA ALA A 136 15.00 22.45 -15.65
C ALA A 136 13.52 22.46 -15.24
N PHE A 137 13.01 21.38 -14.66
CA PHE A 137 11.60 21.25 -14.31
C PHE A 137 11.36 21.27 -12.80
N ASP A 138 10.31 21.99 -12.40
CA ASP A 138 9.76 21.93 -11.05
C ASP A 138 9.00 20.62 -10.83
N VAL A 139 9.11 20.06 -9.62
CA VAL A 139 8.41 18.83 -9.23
C VAL A 139 6.89 19.08 -9.20
N GLY A 140 6.16 18.31 -9.99
CA GLY A 140 4.71 18.40 -10.14
C GLY A 140 3.92 17.61 -9.10
N LEU A 141 2.60 17.83 -9.09
CA LEU A 141 1.66 17.18 -8.16
C LEU A 141 1.65 15.66 -8.28
N GLY A 142 1.94 15.09 -9.45
CA GLY A 142 2.00 13.64 -9.65
C GLY A 142 3.02 12.96 -8.75
N ILE A 143 4.17 13.58 -8.53
CA ILE A 143 5.21 13.06 -7.63
C ILE A 143 4.81 13.29 -6.17
N ILE A 144 4.38 14.52 -5.84
CA ILE A 144 4.03 14.91 -4.47
C ILE A 144 2.89 14.05 -3.91
N LEU A 145 1.81 13.85 -4.69
CA LEU A 145 0.65 13.07 -4.25
C LEU A 145 0.96 11.58 -4.10
N SER A 146 1.91 11.05 -4.87
CA SER A 146 2.37 9.67 -4.73
C SER A 146 3.08 9.47 -3.38
N PHE A 147 3.93 10.41 -2.96
CA PHE A 147 4.53 10.39 -1.61
C PHE A 147 3.49 10.55 -0.50
N ILE A 148 2.54 11.48 -0.65
CA ILE A 148 1.44 11.65 0.32
C ILE A 148 0.64 10.36 0.45
N SER A 149 0.33 9.68 -0.65
CA SER A 149 -0.37 8.39 -0.63
C SER A 149 0.39 7.32 0.18
N ALA A 150 1.70 7.24 0.00
CA ALA A 150 2.53 6.30 0.75
C ALA A 150 2.56 6.63 2.26
N ILE A 151 2.69 7.91 2.62
CA ILE A 151 2.67 8.37 4.01
C ILE A 151 1.31 8.05 4.66
N VAL A 152 0.21 8.35 3.99
CA VAL A 152 -1.15 8.03 4.46
C VAL A 152 -1.30 6.52 4.68
N SER A 153 -0.74 5.70 3.80
CA SER A 153 -0.76 4.24 3.94
C SER A 153 -0.03 3.77 5.19
N PHE A 154 1.15 4.33 5.50
CA PHE A 154 1.87 4.03 6.74
C PHE A 154 1.12 4.50 7.99
N ILE A 155 0.56 5.71 7.96
CA ILE A 155 -0.27 6.23 9.06
C ILE A 155 -1.47 5.29 9.30
N GLY A 156 -2.11 4.82 8.22
CA GLY A 156 -3.21 3.86 8.28
C GLY A 156 -2.83 2.56 9.01
N VAL A 157 -1.63 2.05 8.78
CA VAL A 157 -1.09 0.87 9.50
C VAL A 157 -0.87 1.18 10.99
N GLY A 158 -0.28 2.33 11.31
CA GLY A 158 -0.04 2.74 12.70
C GLY A 158 -1.33 2.87 13.50
N VAL A 159 -2.32 3.56 12.93
CA VAL A 159 -3.65 3.73 13.53
C VAL A 159 -4.36 2.37 13.69
N PHE A 160 -4.28 1.51 12.68
CA PHE A 160 -4.87 0.17 12.75
C PHE A 160 -4.27 -0.66 13.89
N ARG A 161 -2.94 -0.68 14.02
CA ARG A 161 -2.25 -1.38 15.12
C ARG A 161 -2.60 -0.82 16.49
N TYR A 162 -2.69 0.50 16.62
CA TYR A 162 -3.08 1.14 17.87
C TYR A 162 -4.47 0.69 18.33
N TYR A 163 -5.46 0.72 17.44
CA TYR A 163 -6.83 0.30 17.77
C TYR A 163 -6.98 -1.23 17.92
N SER A 164 -6.25 -2.04 17.16
CA SER A 164 -6.28 -3.50 17.34
C SER A 164 -5.77 -3.90 18.71
N ASN A 165 -4.66 -3.27 19.16
CA ASN A 165 -4.08 -3.53 20.47
C ASN A 165 -5.01 -3.07 21.59
N GLN A 166 -5.68 -1.91 21.46
CA GLN A 166 -6.67 -1.47 22.46
C GLN A 166 -7.87 -2.42 22.61
N LYS A 167 -8.31 -3.09 21.53
CA LYS A 167 -9.37 -4.10 21.62
C LYS A 167 -8.92 -5.35 22.40
N LEU A 168 -7.65 -5.74 22.28
CA LEU A 168 -7.08 -6.81 23.10
C LEU A 168 -7.04 -6.41 24.59
N PHE A 169 -6.72 -5.16 24.92
CA PHE A 169 -6.69 -4.68 26.31
C PHE A 169 -8.08 -4.42 26.93
N ARG A 170 -9.11 -4.13 26.14
CA ARG A 170 -10.49 -3.94 26.65
C ARG A 170 -11.24 -5.25 26.89
N VAL A 171 -10.73 -6.39 26.41
CA VAL A 171 -11.21 -7.74 26.77
C VAL A 171 -10.29 -8.33 27.85
N SER A 172 -10.08 -7.61 28.95
CA SER A 172 -10.02 -8.16 30.32
C SER A 172 -9.60 -7.08 31.32
N PRO A 173 -10.54 -6.61 32.14
CA PRO A 173 -10.24 -6.23 33.52
C PRO A 173 -10.85 -7.22 34.53
N ASN A 174 -11.65 -8.20 34.09
CA ASN A 174 -12.32 -9.18 34.95
C ASN A 174 -12.06 -10.62 34.48
N THR A 175 -10.81 -11.02 34.39
CA THR A 175 -10.48 -12.43 34.62
C THR A 175 -9.53 -12.46 35.78
N ASP A 176 -10.08 -12.89 36.90
CA ASP A 176 -9.48 -12.81 38.20
C ASP A 176 -8.07 -13.38 38.21
N VAL A 177 -7.25 -12.65 38.95
CA VAL A 177 -6.09 -13.12 39.68
C VAL A 177 -6.34 -14.54 40.21
N ALA A 178 -5.79 -15.52 39.51
CA ALA A 178 -5.46 -16.82 40.09
C ALA A 178 -4.23 -17.38 39.37
N THR A 179 -3.07 -17.16 40.01
CA THR A 179 -1.86 -18.00 39.93
C THR A 179 -1.20 -18.12 38.56
N ARG A 180 -0.15 -17.35 38.24
CA ARG A 180 1.23 -17.62 38.68
C ARG A 180 1.44 -19.08 39.14
N TYR A 181 1.76 -19.96 38.20
CA TYR A 181 2.72 -21.03 38.42
C TYR A 181 3.57 -21.21 37.16
N VAL A 182 4.74 -20.57 37.18
CA VAL A 182 5.93 -21.21 36.62
C VAL A 182 6.15 -22.45 37.50
N SER A 183 5.88 -23.64 36.99
CA SER A 183 6.31 -24.88 37.61
C SER A 183 6.80 -25.83 36.53
N THR A 184 8.13 -25.87 36.42
CA THR A 184 8.95 -27.08 36.45
C THR A 184 8.22 -28.39 36.15
N LYS A 185 8.68 -29.06 35.09
CA LYS A 185 8.41 -30.48 34.82
C LYS A 185 8.56 -31.32 36.09
N THR A 186 7.47 -31.89 36.56
CA THR A 186 7.48 -33.05 37.45
C THR A 186 6.28 -33.90 37.10
N ASP A 187 6.57 -35.09 36.56
CA ASP A 187 5.64 -36.20 36.38
C ASP A 187 5.03 -36.58 37.73
N VAL A 188 3.76 -36.30 37.94
CA VAL A 188 2.96 -36.96 38.97
C VAL A 188 1.55 -37.20 38.44
N ALA A 189 1.22 -38.47 38.28
CA ALA A 189 -0.11 -38.95 37.95
C ALA A 189 -1.09 -38.66 39.10
N THR A 190 -2.07 -37.80 38.87
CA THR A 190 -3.27 -37.71 39.71
C THR A 190 -4.52 -37.86 38.86
N LYS A 191 -5.18 -39.02 39.02
CA LYS A 191 -6.54 -39.32 38.58
C LYS A 191 -7.48 -38.20 39.02
N TYR A 192 -8.16 -37.56 38.07
CA TYR A 192 -9.37 -36.79 38.33
C TYR A 192 -10.57 -37.41 37.61
N ILE A 193 -11.62 -37.60 38.40
CA ILE A 193 -12.93 -38.15 38.07
C ILE A 193 -13.64 -37.17 37.11
N PRO A 194 -14.32 -37.64 36.04
CA PRO A 194 -14.96 -36.75 35.08
C PRO A 194 -16.24 -36.17 35.67
N VAL A 195 -16.30 -34.85 35.84
CA VAL A 195 -17.57 -34.14 36.03
C VAL A 195 -18.16 -33.92 34.64
N SER A 196 -19.15 -34.75 34.33
CA SER A 196 -20.02 -34.63 33.18
C SER A 196 -20.85 -33.35 33.27
N THR A 197 -20.60 -32.38 32.39
CA THR A 197 -21.62 -31.42 31.96
C THR A 197 -21.86 -31.61 30.47
N PRO A 198 -22.97 -32.26 30.08
CA PRO A 198 -23.41 -32.30 28.70
C PRO A 198 -24.18 -31.01 28.41
N MET A 199 -23.69 -30.14 27.53
CA MET A 199 -24.54 -29.17 26.84
C MET A 199 -23.83 -28.47 25.67
N GLY A 200 -24.30 -28.80 24.46
CA GLY A 200 -24.59 -27.80 23.43
C GLY A 200 -23.50 -27.56 22.39
N VAL A 201 -23.58 -28.29 21.29
CA VAL A 201 -23.22 -27.93 19.89
C VAL A 201 -22.73 -26.49 19.73
N ARG A 202 -21.46 -26.22 20.06
CA ARG A 202 -20.79 -24.97 19.68
C ARG A 202 -19.92 -25.29 18.48
N ASN A 203 -20.46 -25.05 17.28
CA ASN A 203 -19.77 -25.21 15.99
C ASN A 203 -18.68 -24.13 15.79
N TYR A 204 -17.90 -23.80 16.82
CA TYR A 204 -16.81 -22.83 16.71
C TYR A 204 -15.62 -23.17 17.61
N CYS A 205 -14.41 -22.91 17.12
CA CYS A 205 -13.19 -23.11 17.88
C CYS A 205 -13.02 -21.98 18.92
N PRO A 206 -12.83 -22.28 20.21
CA PRO A 206 -12.68 -21.26 21.25
C PRO A 206 -11.37 -20.46 21.13
N GLU A 207 -10.34 -21.04 20.54
CA GLU A 207 -9.02 -20.42 20.36
C GLU A 207 -8.98 -19.45 19.18
N CYS A 208 -9.46 -19.86 18.00
CA CYS A 208 -9.31 -19.07 16.77
C CYS A 208 -10.64 -18.52 16.21
N GLY A 209 -11.77 -18.81 16.87
CA GLY A 209 -13.11 -18.37 16.44
C GLY A 209 -13.61 -19.00 15.14
N HIS A 210 -12.93 -20.02 14.62
CA HIS A 210 -13.29 -20.67 13.36
C HIS A 210 -14.62 -21.41 13.49
N LYS A 211 -15.62 -21.04 12.69
CA LYS A 211 -16.96 -21.63 12.66
C LYS A 211 -17.02 -22.81 11.68
N ASN A 212 -17.95 -23.75 11.89
CA ASN A 212 -18.15 -24.98 11.10
C ASN A 212 -17.14 -26.10 11.39
N LEU A 213 -16.84 -26.32 12.67
CA LEU A 213 -16.21 -27.57 13.08
C LEU A 213 -17.19 -28.72 12.81
N ARG A 214 -16.71 -29.79 12.14
CA ARG A 214 -17.48 -31.04 12.09
C ARG A 214 -17.76 -31.47 13.53
N THR A 215 -18.99 -31.91 13.79
CA THR A 215 -19.50 -32.27 15.13
C THR A 215 -18.67 -33.30 15.88
N ASP A 216 -17.73 -33.95 15.19
CA ASP A 216 -16.92 -35.08 15.64
C ASP A 216 -15.40 -34.81 15.44
N ALA A 217 -15.02 -33.57 15.14
CA ALA A 217 -13.61 -33.19 15.01
C ALA A 217 -12.96 -33.06 16.40
N LYS A 218 -11.96 -33.91 16.68
CA LYS A 218 -11.13 -33.80 17.90
C LYS A 218 -10.18 -32.60 17.88
N PHE A 219 -9.90 -32.03 16.70
CA PHE A 219 -8.96 -30.92 16.54
C PHE A 219 -9.52 -29.88 15.57
N CYS A 220 -9.21 -28.61 15.82
CA CYS A 220 -9.49 -27.52 14.91
C CYS A 220 -8.55 -27.59 13.69
N THR A 221 -9.12 -27.66 12.49
CA THR A 221 -8.36 -27.71 11.22
C THR A 221 -7.54 -26.46 10.94
N LYS A 222 -7.86 -25.34 11.59
CA LYS A 222 -7.21 -24.04 11.32
C LYS A 222 -6.04 -23.74 12.27
N CYS A 223 -6.13 -24.11 13.53
CA CYS A 223 -5.10 -23.82 14.54
C CYS A 223 -4.54 -25.06 15.24
N GLY A 224 -5.06 -26.26 14.97
CA GLY A 224 -4.60 -27.51 15.60
C GLY A 224 -5.07 -27.70 17.05
N PHE A 225 -5.84 -26.78 17.61
CA PHE A 225 -6.36 -26.86 18.98
C PHE A 225 -7.28 -28.07 19.18
N GLN A 226 -7.10 -28.81 20.27
CA GLN A 226 -7.96 -29.96 20.61
C GLN A 226 -9.29 -29.47 21.20
N LEU A 227 -10.40 -29.87 20.58
CA LEU A 227 -11.76 -29.41 20.88
C LEU A 227 -12.42 -30.14 22.04
#